data_AF-A0A8S2G866-F1
#
_entry.id   AF-A0A8S2G866-F1
#
_cell.length_a   1.000
_cell.length_b   1.000
_cell.length_c   1.000
_cell.angle_alpha   90.00
_cell.angle_beta   90.00
_cell.angle_gamma   90.00
#
_symmetry.space_group_name_H-M   'P 1'
#
loop_
_entity.id
_entity.type
_entity.pdbx_description
1 polymer ?
#
loop_
_entity_poly.entity_id
_entity_poly.type
_entity_poly.pdbx_seq_one_letter_code
_entity_poly.pdbx_strand_id
1 'polypeptide(L)'
;MPSVTDINSSITTAKMNGIENLGLKQQAQSVAATFSNDKALTTAQESTDPLTQAVLMLEKKQRNLAKRKDKLESYEQEARSGKELNKDQKDALAKYGEVIGQIECAKETHEQLKKLQQEVR
;
A
#
# COMPACT_ATOMS: atom_id res chain seq x y z
N MET A 1 -60.44 6.61 36.35
CA MET A 1 -59.45 5.83 37.15
C MET A 1 -59.97 4.40 37.15
N PRO A 2 -59.26 3.36 36.67
CA PRO A 2 -57.83 3.22 36.35
C PRO A 2 -57.56 3.12 34.83
N SER A 3 -56.39 3.55 34.35
CA SER A 3 -55.95 3.27 32.97
C SER A 3 -55.06 2.04 33.00
N VAL A 4 -55.51 1.03 32.27
CA VAL A 4 -55.06 -0.36 32.30
C VAL A 4 -54.46 -0.64 30.92
N THR A 5 -53.16 -0.93 30.94
CA THR A 5 -52.53 -2.01 30.15
C THR A 5 -52.04 -1.69 28.74
N ASP A 6 -50.71 -1.70 28.69
CA ASP A 6 -49.79 -2.29 27.71
C ASP A 6 -49.80 -1.79 26.27
N ILE A 7 -48.59 -1.53 25.76
CA ILE A 7 -47.95 -2.36 24.72
C ILE A 7 -46.59 -1.74 24.43
N ASN A 8 -45.52 -2.48 24.74
CA ASN A 8 -44.19 -2.23 24.19
C ASN A 8 -44.26 -2.27 22.67
N SER A 9 -43.91 -1.15 22.02
CA SER A 9 -43.18 -1.06 20.74
C SER A 9 -43.49 0.29 20.10
N SER A 10 -42.61 1.28 20.30
CA SER A 10 -42.45 2.37 19.35
C SER A 10 -41.21 3.21 19.66
N ILE A 11 -40.24 3.13 18.74
CA ILE A 11 -39.54 4.28 18.17
C ILE A 11 -38.70 5.09 19.17
N THR A 12 -37.45 4.67 19.35
CA THR A 12 -36.37 5.55 19.84
C THR A 12 -36.19 6.69 18.84
N THR A 13 -36.77 7.83 19.16
CA THR A 13 -36.62 9.09 18.45
C THR A 13 -35.28 9.74 18.81
N ALA A 14 -34.36 9.72 17.85
CA ALA A 14 -33.56 10.85 17.39
C ALA A 14 -33.25 11.99 18.40
N LYS A 15 -31.99 12.15 18.81
CA LYS A 15 -31.04 13.18 18.30
C LYS A 15 -29.93 13.53 19.31
N MET A 16 -28.71 13.49 18.77
CA MET A 16 -27.65 14.51 18.85
C MET A 16 -26.66 14.51 20.03
N ASN A 17 -25.40 14.52 19.58
CA ASN A 17 -24.19 15.15 20.12
C ASN A 17 -23.25 14.27 20.96
N GLY A 18 -22.04 14.06 20.40
CA GLY A 18 -20.87 13.65 21.17
C GLY A 18 -19.96 12.59 20.54
N ILE A 19 -19.60 12.69 19.25
CA ILE A 19 -18.39 12.02 18.75
C ILE A 19 -17.33 13.09 18.52
N GLU A 20 -16.62 13.42 19.60
CA GLU A 20 -15.22 13.83 19.55
C GLU A 20 -14.44 12.60 19.02
N ASN A 21 -13.49 12.64 18.08
CA ASN A 21 -12.45 13.62 17.83
C ASN A 21 -11.98 13.48 16.37
N LEU A 22 -11.96 14.60 15.64
CA LEU A 22 -11.40 14.74 14.29
C LEU A 22 -9.88 14.85 14.37
N GLY A 23 -9.17 13.74 14.16
CA GLY A 23 -7.74 13.73 13.89
C GLY A 23 -7.41 13.94 12.42
N LEU A 24 -7.79 15.09 11.84
CA LEU A 24 -7.20 15.54 10.58
C LEU A 24 -5.76 16.01 10.86
N LYS A 25 -4.76 15.25 10.40
CA LYS A 25 -3.46 15.85 10.07
C LYS A 25 -3.35 16.02 8.58
N GLN A 26 -3.47 17.28 8.19
CA GLN A 26 -3.31 17.80 6.85
C GLN A 26 -1.89 17.50 6.34
N GLN A 27 -1.85 17.09 5.08
CA GLN A 27 -0.66 16.89 4.27
C GLN A 27 -0.08 18.27 3.87
N ALA A 28 1.23 18.46 4.07
CA ALA A 28 2.04 19.43 3.36
C ALA A 28 3.43 18.82 3.12
N GLN A 29 3.95 19.06 1.92
CA GLN A 29 5.01 18.31 1.26
C GLN A 29 6.38 18.37 1.97
N SER A 30 7.07 17.22 1.98
CA SER A 30 8.46 17.15 1.55
C SER A 30 8.64 15.89 0.70
N VAL A 31 9.17 16.06 -0.51
CA VAL A 31 9.30 15.02 -1.54
C VAL A 31 10.50 14.08 -1.31
N ALA A 32 10.80 13.72 -0.06
CA ALA A 32 12.06 13.03 0.27
C ALA A 32 11.94 11.83 1.23
N ALA A 33 10.74 11.27 1.49
CA ALA A 33 10.57 10.28 2.57
C ALA A 33 9.85 8.96 2.20
N THR A 34 9.89 8.51 0.94
CA THR A 34 9.24 7.23 0.54
C THR A 34 10.12 5.98 0.75
N PHE A 35 11.10 6.01 1.67
CA PHE A 35 11.95 4.84 1.97
C PHE A 35 11.91 4.34 3.42
N SER A 36 11.02 4.87 4.28
CA SER A 36 10.96 4.40 5.66
C SER A 36 9.89 3.34 5.84
N ASN A 37 10.23 2.09 5.53
CA ASN A 37 9.61 0.92 6.17
C ASN A 37 10.71 -0.09 6.51
N ASP A 38 11.70 0.37 7.27
CA ASP A 38 12.75 -0.44 7.87
C ASP A 38 12.25 -1.05 9.19
N LYS A 39 11.51 -2.16 9.07
CA LYS A 39 11.39 -3.13 10.16
C LYS A 39 11.78 -4.54 9.70
N ALA A 40 12.75 -4.61 8.79
CA ALA A 40 13.29 -5.87 8.28
C ALA A 40 14.72 -5.75 7.70
N LEU A 41 15.53 -4.79 8.17
CA LEU A 41 16.96 -4.68 7.80
C LEU A 41 17.91 -4.86 9.00
N THR A 42 17.39 -5.24 10.17
CA THR A 42 18.21 -5.41 11.39
C THR A 42 18.43 -6.87 11.74
N THR A 43 19.03 -7.67 10.85
CA THR A 43 19.53 -9.01 11.23
C THR A 43 20.75 -9.53 10.42
N ALA A 44 21.43 -8.71 9.62
CA ALA A 44 22.69 -9.14 8.97
C ALA A 44 23.61 -7.96 8.65
N GLN A 45 23.82 -7.08 9.63
CA GLN A 45 24.91 -6.10 9.60
C GLN A 45 26.11 -6.85 10.22
N GLU A 46 27.11 -7.27 9.45
CA GLU A 46 28.44 -6.65 9.56
C GLU A 46 29.47 -7.05 8.47
N SER A 47 29.12 -7.77 7.40
CA SER A 47 30.15 -8.25 6.44
C SER A 47 29.80 -8.29 4.96
N THR A 48 28.63 -7.76 4.55
CA THR A 48 28.26 -7.74 3.12
C THR A 48 28.69 -6.42 2.47
N ASP A 49 29.45 -6.50 1.38
CA ASP A 49 29.81 -5.36 0.54
C ASP A 49 28.56 -4.50 0.18
N PRO A 50 28.62 -3.16 0.32
CA PRO A 50 27.48 -2.28 0.06
C PRO A 50 26.83 -2.47 -1.31
N LEU A 51 27.61 -2.80 -2.34
CA LEU A 51 27.07 -3.04 -3.68
C LEU A 51 26.25 -4.34 -3.71
N THR A 52 26.74 -5.39 -3.06
CA THR A 52 26.01 -6.64 -2.87
C THR A 52 24.71 -6.42 -2.08
N GLN A 53 24.73 -5.58 -1.04
CA GLN A 53 23.52 -5.22 -0.30
C GLN A 53 22.49 -4.48 -1.17
N ALA A 54 22.94 -3.54 -2.01
CA ALA A 54 22.07 -2.80 -2.92
C ALA A 54 21.37 -3.72 -3.94
N VAL A 55 22.10 -4.69 -4.50
CA VAL A 55 21.54 -5.71 -5.41
C VAL A 55 20.45 -6.53 -4.70
N LEU A 56 20.73 -7.05 -3.48
CA LEU A 56 19.74 -7.81 -2.71
C LEU A 56 18.48 -7.01 -2.38
N MET A 57 18.63 -5.73 -2.06
CA MET A 57 17.49 -4.83 -1.81
C MET A 57 16.64 -4.62 -3.07
N LEU A 58 17.27 -4.45 -4.24
CA LEU A 58 16.55 -4.33 -5.51
C LEU A 58 15.83 -5.62 -5.89
N GLU A 59 16.43 -6.79 -5.70
CA GLU A 59 15.76 -8.07 -5.93
C GLU A 59 14.50 -8.22 -5.06
N LYS A 60 14.59 -7.82 -3.78
CA LYS A 60 13.42 -7.76 -2.89
C LYS A 60 12.38 -6.76 -3.40
N LYS A 61 12.80 -5.57 -3.87
CA LYS A 61 11.89 -4.55 -4.42
C LYS A 61 11.18 -5.05 -5.68
N GLN A 62 11.88 -5.70 -6.61
CA GLN A 62 11.31 -6.30 -7.81
C GLN A 62 10.26 -7.35 -7.46
N ARG A 63 10.53 -8.25 -6.51
CA ARG A 63 9.54 -9.23 -6.02
C ARG A 63 8.31 -8.58 -5.42
N ASN A 64 8.49 -7.52 -4.62
CA ASN A 64 7.37 -6.80 -4.02
C ASN A 64 6.49 -6.12 -5.07
N LEU A 65 7.10 -5.52 -6.09
CA LEU A 65 6.39 -4.89 -7.19
C LEU A 65 5.65 -5.92 -8.06
N ALA A 66 6.26 -7.08 -8.32
CA ALA A 66 5.60 -8.18 -9.02
C ALA A 66 4.34 -8.64 -8.28
N LYS A 67 4.42 -8.88 -6.96
CA LYS A 67 3.24 -9.21 -6.15
C LYS A 67 2.16 -8.13 -6.19
N ARG A 68 2.55 -6.86 -6.22
CA ARG A 68 1.62 -5.73 -6.33
C ARG A 68 0.95 -5.69 -7.70
N LYS A 69 1.70 -5.95 -8.78
CA LYS A 69 1.18 -6.07 -10.14
C LYS A 69 0.14 -7.18 -10.23
N ASP A 70 0.46 -8.39 -9.76
CA ASP A 70 -0.47 -9.53 -9.79
C ASP A 70 -1.79 -9.20 -9.05
N LYS A 71 -1.70 -8.49 -7.92
CA LYS A 71 -2.88 -8.05 -7.17
C LYS A 71 -3.74 -7.06 -7.94
N LEU A 72 -3.12 -6.13 -8.67
CA LEU A 72 -3.82 -5.14 -9.49
C LEU A 72 -4.45 -5.80 -10.72
N GLU A 73 -3.78 -6.76 -11.35
CA GLU A 73 -4.35 -7.56 -12.45
C GLU A 73 -5.58 -8.34 -11.99
N SER A 74 -5.58 -8.87 -10.76
CA SER A 74 -6.77 -9.49 -10.16
C SER A 74 -7.94 -8.51 -10.02
N TYR A 75 -7.69 -7.26 -9.61
CA TYR A 75 -8.75 -6.24 -9.56
C TYR A 75 -9.23 -5.83 -10.96
N GLU A 76 -8.33 -5.74 -11.93
CA GLU A 76 -8.69 -5.43 -13.32
C GLU A 76 -9.57 -6.55 -13.89
N GLN A 77 -9.23 -7.81 -13.63
CA GLN A 77 -10.03 -8.97 -14.04
C GLN A 77 -11.41 -8.98 -13.38
N GLU A 78 -11.49 -8.66 -12.09
CA GLU A 78 -12.77 -8.50 -11.37
C GLU A 78 -13.61 -7.36 -11.97
N ALA A 79 -13.02 -6.23 -12.33
CA ALA A 79 -13.74 -5.15 -13.01
C ALA A 79 -14.26 -5.60 -14.40
N ARG A 80 -13.44 -6.31 -15.17
CA ARG A 80 -13.80 -6.82 -16.49
C ARG A 80 -14.89 -7.89 -16.45
N SER A 81 -14.98 -8.66 -15.36
CA SER A 81 -16.07 -9.63 -15.16
C SER A 81 -17.40 -8.99 -14.75
N GLY A 82 -17.43 -7.66 -14.58
CA GLY A 82 -18.62 -6.90 -14.21
C GLY A 82 -18.85 -6.80 -12.71
N LYS A 83 -17.89 -7.24 -11.88
CA LYS A 83 -17.97 -7.06 -10.43
C LYS A 83 -17.72 -5.59 -10.08
N GLU A 84 -18.57 -5.02 -9.24
CA GLU A 84 -18.33 -3.68 -8.72
C GLU A 84 -17.14 -3.67 -7.76
N LEU A 85 -16.13 -2.89 -8.12
CA LEU A 85 -15.00 -2.61 -7.24
C LEU A 85 -15.34 -1.50 -6.24
N ASN A 86 -14.82 -1.65 -5.02
CA ASN A 86 -14.89 -0.61 -4.00
C ASN A 86 -13.95 0.57 -4.35
N LYS A 87 -14.04 1.67 -3.58
CA LYS A 87 -13.24 2.87 -3.83
C LYS A 87 -11.74 2.59 -3.75
N ASP A 88 -11.28 1.89 -2.70
CA ASP A 88 -9.86 1.61 -2.50
C ASP A 88 -9.26 0.74 -3.63
N GLN A 89 -10.04 -0.20 -4.16
CA GLN A 89 -9.66 -1.03 -5.31
C GLN A 89 -9.52 -0.21 -6.59
N LYS A 90 -10.46 0.71 -6.84
CA LYS A 90 -10.41 1.64 -7.98
C LYS A 90 -9.20 2.59 -7.85
N ASP A 91 -8.97 3.14 -6.67
CA ASP A 91 -7.82 4.01 -6.37
C ASP A 91 -6.49 3.24 -6.50
N ALA A 92 -6.47 1.96 -6.15
CA ALA A 92 -5.30 1.10 -6.34
C ALA A 92 -5.03 0.83 -7.84
N LEU A 93 -6.07 0.54 -8.63
CA LEU A 93 -5.97 0.36 -10.08
C LEU A 93 -5.47 1.62 -10.80
N ALA A 94 -5.85 2.81 -10.34
CA ALA A 94 -5.35 4.07 -10.88
C ALA A 94 -3.80 4.19 -10.80
N LYS A 95 -3.16 3.46 -9.87
CA LYS A 95 -1.70 3.42 -9.70
C LYS A 95 -1.03 2.28 -10.47
N TYR A 96 -1.77 1.50 -11.27
CA TYR A 96 -1.21 0.36 -11.99
C TYR A 96 -0.08 0.77 -12.95
N GLY A 97 -0.28 1.83 -13.74
CA GLY A 97 0.75 2.36 -14.64
C GLY A 97 2.03 2.78 -13.89
N GLU A 98 1.89 3.38 -12.70
CA GLU A 98 3.03 3.73 -11.85
C GLU A 98 3.80 2.49 -11.39
N VAL A 99 3.10 1.42 -11.01
CA VAL A 99 3.73 0.14 -10.61
C VAL A 99 4.50 -0.48 -11.77
N ILE A 100 3.96 -0.43 -12.99
CA ILE A 100 4.67 -0.91 -14.20
C ILE A 100 5.95 -0.10 -14.42
N GLY A 101 5.87 1.23 -14.39
CA GLY A 101 7.07 2.08 -14.53
C GLY A 101 8.12 1.83 -13.44
N GLN A 102 7.68 1.58 -12.19
CA GLN A 102 8.59 1.21 -11.10
C GLN A 102 9.28 -0.14 -11.33
N ILE A 103 8.60 -1.11 -11.94
CA ILE A 103 9.18 -2.42 -12.29
C ILE A 103 10.26 -2.24 -13.36
N GLU A 104 9.98 -1.47 -14.40
CA GLU A 104 10.91 -1.19 -15.49
C GLU A 104 12.16 -0.47 -14.96
N CYS A 105 11.97 0.60 -14.19
CA CYS A 105 13.05 1.33 -13.53
C CYS A 105 13.90 0.43 -12.60
N ALA A 106 13.25 -0.43 -11.81
CA ALA A 106 13.95 -1.36 -10.92
C ALA A 106 14.73 -2.46 -11.67
N LYS A 107 14.28 -2.86 -12.87
CA LYS A 107 15.01 -3.80 -13.74
C LYS A 107 16.24 -3.13 -14.34
N GLU A 108 16.09 -1.95 -14.91
CA GLU A 108 17.20 -1.19 -15.50
C GLU A 108 18.27 -0.87 -14.45
N THR A 109 17.87 -0.38 -13.27
CA THR A 109 18.81 -0.09 -12.18
C THR A 109 19.56 -1.34 -11.72
N HIS A 110 18.87 -2.48 -11.65
CA HIS A 110 19.49 -3.75 -11.27
C HIS A 110 20.49 -4.26 -12.30
N GLU A 111 20.21 -4.09 -13.59
CA GLU A 111 21.14 -4.39 -14.67
C GLU A 111 22.40 -3.50 -14.59
N GLN A 112 22.22 -2.20 -14.36
CA GLN A 112 23.32 -1.26 -14.16
C GLN A 112 24.18 -1.63 -12.94
N LEU A 113 23.57 -1.96 -11.80
CA LEU A 113 24.32 -2.40 -10.61
C LEU A 113 25.07 -3.70 -10.83
N LYS A 114 24.48 -4.67 -11.57
CA LYS A 114 25.18 -5.91 -11.91
C LYS A 114 26.39 -5.67 -12.79
N LYS A 115 26.29 -4.76 -13.76
CA LYS A 115 27.42 -4.37 -14.60
C LYS A 115 28.54 -3.74 -13.76
N LEU A 116 28.20 -2.80 -12.87
CA LEU A 116 29.16 -2.20 -11.95
C LEU A 116 29.82 -3.23 -11.04
N GLN A 117 29.05 -4.22 -10.55
CA GLN A 117 29.60 -5.29 -9.69
C GLN A 117 30.63 -6.16 -10.42
N GLN A 118 30.48 -6.31 -11.74
CA GLN A 118 31.46 -7.00 -12.57
C GLN A 118 32.69 -6.13 -12.86
N GLU A 119 32.53 -4.82 -13.03
CA GLU A 119 33.64 -3.89 -13.29
C GLU A 119 34.51 -3.63 -12.05
N VAL A 120 33.93 -3.67 -10.85
CA VAL A 120 34.62 -3.42 -9.57
C VAL A 120 35.39 -4.65 -9.06
N ARG A 121 35.15 -5.84 -9.63
CA ARG A 121 35.81 -7.10 -9.25
C ARG A 121 36.86 -7.52 -10.27
#